data_AF-A0A7K7A485-F1
#
_entry.id   AF-A0A7K7A485-F1
#
_cell.length_a   1.000
_cell.length_b   1.000
_cell.length_c   1.000
_cell.angle_alpha   90.00
_cell.angle_beta   90.00
_cell.angle_gamma   90.00
#
_symmetry.space_group_name_H-M   'P 1'
#
loop_
_entity.id
_entity.type
_entity.pdbx_description
1 polymer ?
#
loop_
_entity_poly.entity_id
_entity_poly.type
_entity_poly.pdbx_seq_one_letter_code
_entity_poly.pdbx_strand_id
1 'polypeptide(L)'
;VKIFAPNIEQRDVVNHLKGSPTGEKRNVLVESARLARGDIQDLAELKVSEFDAVIFPGGFGVAKNLCSWAVDGQNCTVNEHVRATLQAFHSAKKPIGLCCIAPVLAAKVFPGCEVTVGQDKNVDGRFPDAETASAIAELGCKHVCKNVNESHVDKANKIVTTCAFMCKAPLHEIFDGIGTMIEEVLKLA
;
A
#
# COMPACT_ATOMS: atom_id res chain seq x y z
N VAL A 1 10.10 -4.70 14.42
CA VAL A 1 8.81 -4.70 13.69
C VAL A 1 8.23 -6.10 13.76
N LYS A 2 6.90 -6.28 13.78
CA LYS A 2 6.26 -7.59 13.53
C LYS A 2 5.64 -7.57 12.14
N ILE A 3 5.67 -8.70 11.44
CA ILE A 3 5.18 -8.83 10.06
C ILE A 3 3.89 -9.65 10.08
N PHE A 4 2.92 -9.24 9.26
CA PHE A 4 1.61 -9.88 9.15
C PHE A 4 1.23 -10.06 7.69
N ALA A 5 0.49 -11.12 7.41
CA ALA A 5 -0.15 -11.33 6.11
C ALA A 5 -1.45 -12.13 6.28
N PRO A 6 -2.49 -11.88 5.47
CA PRO A 6 -3.71 -12.66 5.54
C PRO A 6 -3.44 -14.11 5.10
N ASN A 7 -3.97 -15.08 5.83
CA ASN A 7 -3.86 -16.49 5.48
C ASN A 7 -4.90 -16.90 4.41
N ILE A 8 -4.67 -16.47 3.17
CA ILE A 8 -5.55 -16.69 2.01
C ILE A 8 -4.77 -17.20 0.81
N GLU A 9 -5.46 -17.80 -0.18
CA GLU A 9 -4.85 -18.06 -1.49
C GLU A 9 -4.56 -16.74 -2.21
N GLN A 10 -3.42 -16.66 -2.92
CA GLN A 10 -3.17 -15.57 -3.87
C GLN A 10 -4.19 -15.62 -5.00
N ARG A 11 -4.60 -14.45 -5.52
CA ARG A 11 -5.49 -14.35 -6.67
C ARG A 11 -4.92 -15.07 -7.90
N ASP A 12 -3.65 -14.81 -8.19
CA ASP A 12 -2.91 -15.43 -9.28
C ASP A 12 -1.43 -15.57 -8.89
N VAL A 13 -0.80 -16.64 -9.37
CA VAL A 13 0.65 -16.84 -9.28
C VAL A 13 1.26 -16.37 -10.60
N VAL A 14 2.19 -15.43 -10.56
CA VAL A 14 2.78 -14.83 -11.76
C VAL A 14 4.20 -15.32 -11.97
N ASN A 15 4.50 -15.82 -13.17
CA ASN A 15 5.87 -16.00 -13.60
C ASN A 15 6.44 -14.63 -13.99
N HIS A 16 7.21 -14.02 -13.09
CA HIS A 16 7.74 -12.67 -13.29
C HIS A 16 8.78 -12.58 -14.42
N LEU A 17 9.38 -13.69 -14.87
CA LEU A 17 10.23 -13.70 -16.08
C LEU A 17 9.40 -13.53 -17.36
N LYS A 18 8.17 -14.06 -17.38
CA LYS A 18 7.26 -14.00 -18.53
C LYS A 18 6.21 -12.90 -18.42
N GLY A 19 6.00 -12.34 -17.23
CA GLY A 19 4.95 -11.36 -16.94
C GLY A 19 3.52 -11.92 -16.99
N SER A 20 3.35 -13.25 -16.99
CA SER A 20 2.04 -13.90 -17.17
C SER A 20 1.67 -14.81 -16.00
N PRO A 21 0.37 -15.01 -15.73
CA PRO A 21 -0.09 -15.98 -14.74
C PRO A 21 0.37 -17.41 -15.05
N THR A 22 0.47 -18.22 -14.01
CA THR A 22 0.64 -19.68 -14.06
C THR A 22 -0.63 -20.36 -13.55
N GLY A 23 -0.71 -21.69 -13.69
CA GLY A 23 -1.80 -22.50 -13.10
C GLY A 23 -1.54 -22.94 -11.65
N GLU A 24 -0.45 -22.48 -11.04
CA GLU A 24 -0.09 -22.84 -9.67
C GLU A 24 -0.98 -22.10 -8.67
N LYS A 25 -1.09 -22.67 -7.46
CA LYS A 25 -1.69 -22.01 -6.30
C LYS A 25 -0.66 -21.80 -5.22
N ARG A 26 -0.69 -20.63 -4.58
CA ARG A 26 0.18 -20.27 -3.46
C ARG A 26 -0.61 -19.49 -2.42
N ASN A 27 -0.21 -19.61 -1.16
CA ASN A 27 -0.83 -18.90 -0.05
C ASN A 27 -0.07 -17.60 0.26
N VAL A 28 -0.80 -16.52 0.54
CA VAL A 28 -0.25 -15.18 0.79
C VAL A 28 0.65 -15.17 2.04
N LEU A 29 0.19 -15.74 3.16
CA LEU A 29 0.97 -15.81 4.41
C LEU A 29 2.23 -16.67 4.23
N VAL A 30 2.08 -17.86 3.65
CA VAL A 30 3.21 -18.80 3.43
C VAL A 30 4.30 -18.17 2.55
N GLU A 31 3.93 -17.53 1.44
CA GLU A 31 4.92 -16.92 0.56
C GLU A 31 5.51 -15.64 1.15
N SER A 32 4.74 -14.87 1.93
CA SER A 32 5.22 -13.68 2.65
C SER A 32 6.25 -14.04 3.74
N ALA A 33 6.16 -15.26 4.31
CA ALA A 33 7.14 -15.77 5.26
C ALA A 33 8.58 -15.82 4.69
N ARG A 34 8.74 -15.86 3.35
CA ARG A 34 10.05 -15.76 2.69
C ARG A 34 10.73 -14.42 2.97
N LEU A 35 9.98 -13.32 2.90
CA LEU A 35 10.48 -11.97 3.20
C LEU A 35 10.76 -11.81 4.70
N ALA A 36 9.90 -12.40 5.53
CA ALA A 36 10.00 -12.34 6.99
C ALA A 36 10.99 -13.33 7.60
N ARG A 37 11.63 -14.19 6.79
CA ARG A 37 12.50 -15.29 7.26
C ARG A 37 11.81 -16.20 8.29
N GLY A 38 10.51 -16.42 8.11
CA GLY A 38 9.67 -17.23 9.00
C GLY A 38 9.03 -16.48 10.17
N ASP A 39 9.44 -15.25 10.48
CA ASP A 39 8.91 -14.45 11.59
C ASP A 39 7.71 -13.59 11.14
N ILE A 40 6.59 -14.27 10.89
CA ILE A 40 5.34 -13.66 10.40
C ILE A 40 4.14 -14.31 11.08
N GLN A 41 3.09 -13.52 11.29
CA GLN A 41 1.84 -13.99 11.88
C GLN A 41 0.66 -13.79 10.91
N ASP A 42 -0.44 -14.50 11.15
CA ASP A 42 -1.69 -14.23 10.45
C ASP A 42 -2.17 -12.81 10.80
N LEU A 43 -2.58 -12.03 9.80
CA LEU A 43 -3.14 -10.70 9.99
C LEU A 43 -4.36 -10.72 10.92
N ALA A 44 -5.12 -11.82 10.96
CA ALA A 44 -6.25 -11.98 11.88
C ALA A 44 -5.85 -11.95 13.37
N GLU A 45 -4.58 -12.22 13.70
CA GLU A 45 -4.06 -12.21 15.07
C GLU A 45 -3.55 -10.83 15.52
N LEU A 46 -3.52 -9.85 14.61
CA LEU A 46 -2.99 -8.52 14.89
C LEU A 46 -3.80 -7.82 16.00
N LYS A 47 -3.09 -7.38 17.05
CA LYS A 47 -3.65 -6.55 18.12
C LYS A 47 -3.09 -5.14 18.05
N VAL A 48 -3.90 -4.18 17.61
CA VAL A 48 -3.47 -2.77 17.42
C VAL A 48 -2.91 -2.14 18.70
N SER A 49 -3.32 -2.59 19.88
CA SER A 49 -2.78 -2.11 21.16
C SER A 49 -1.28 -2.43 21.35
N GLU A 50 -0.71 -3.40 20.63
CA GLU A 50 0.70 -3.80 20.74
C GLU A 50 1.66 -3.01 19.84
N PHE A 51 1.18 -2.06 19.02
CA PHE A 51 1.99 -1.37 18.02
C PHE A 51 1.73 0.13 18.02
N ASP A 52 2.74 0.93 17.69
CA ASP A 52 2.59 2.40 17.61
C ASP A 52 2.17 2.86 16.20
N ALA A 53 2.46 2.08 15.17
CA ALA A 53 2.19 2.41 13.76
C ALA A 53 1.98 1.15 12.90
N VAL A 54 1.44 1.32 11.69
CA VAL A 54 1.35 0.25 10.68
C VAL A 54 1.89 0.73 9.34
N ILE A 55 2.61 -0.15 8.63
CA ILE A 55 3.13 0.11 7.29
C ILE A 55 2.59 -0.95 6.33
N PHE A 56 2.06 -0.51 5.19
CA PHE A 56 1.68 -1.34 4.06
C PHE A 56 2.65 -1.12 2.89
N PRO A 57 3.60 -2.04 2.67
CA PRO A 57 4.42 -2.03 1.47
C PRO A 57 3.56 -2.16 0.20
N GLY A 58 4.16 -1.77 -0.93
CA GLY A 58 3.55 -1.82 -2.24
C GLY A 58 3.51 -3.20 -2.90
N GLY A 59 3.41 -3.18 -4.23
CA GLY A 59 3.36 -4.36 -5.08
C GLY A 59 1.94 -4.76 -5.49
N PHE A 60 1.81 -5.38 -6.66
CA PHE A 60 0.51 -5.77 -7.23
C PHE A 60 -0.28 -6.74 -6.35
N GLY A 61 0.38 -7.48 -5.46
CA GLY A 61 -0.29 -8.30 -4.45
C GLY A 61 -1.23 -7.49 -3.55
N VAL A 62 -0.96 -6.20 -3.31
CA VAL A 62 -1.88 -5.32 -2.60
C VAL A 62 -3.18 -5.14 -3.40
N ALA A 63 -3.05 -4.76 -4.67
CA ALA A 63 -4.17 -4.51 -5.58
C ALA A 63 -4.95 -5.78 -5.98
N LYS A 64 -4.44 -6.97 -5.69
CA LYS A 64 -5.04 -8.26 -6.07
C LYS A 64 -5.50 -9.13 -4.90
N ASN A 65 -4.78 -9.10 -3.78
CA ASN A 65 -5.00 -9.97 -2.62
C ASN A 65 -5.51 -9.19 -1.40
N LEU A 66 -5.00 -7.97 -1.16
CA LEU A 66 -5.45 -7.13 -0.04
C LEU A 66 -6.69 -6.31 -0.42
N CYS A 67 -6.87 -6.04 -1.70
CA CYS A 67 -8.09 -5.53 -2.31
C CYS A 67 -8.23 -6.07 -3.74
N SER A 68 -9.32 -5.73 -4.41
CA SER A 68 -9.58 -6.11 -5.80
C SER A 68 -9.29 -5.00 -6.82
N TRP A 69 -8.52 -3.98 -6.45
CA TRP A 69 -8.21 -2.80 -7.28
C TRP A 69 -7.74 -3.13 -8.69
N ALA A 70 -6.88 -4.15 -8.85
CA ALA A 70 -6.31 -4.54 -10.14
C ALA A 70 -7.36 -5.02 -11.16
N VAL A 71 -8.58 -5.34 -10.73
CA VAL A 71 -9.66 -5.79 -11.61
C VAL A 71 -10.88 -4.89 -11.54
N ASP A 72 -11.23 -4.40 -10.35
CA ASP A 72 -12.45 -3.63 -10.15
C ASP A 72 -12.19 -2.11 -10.11
N GLY A 73 -10.92 -1.68 -10.15
CA GLY A 73 -10.53 -0.28 -10.04
C GLY A 73 -11.14 0.40 -8.82
N GLN A 74 -11.76 1.57 -9.01
CA GLN A 74 -12.44 2.29 -7.93
C GLN A 74 -13.60 1.53 -7.28
N ASN A 75 -14.19 0.54 -7.96
CA ASN A 75 -15.25 -0.30 -7.42
C ASN A 75 -14.71 -1.45 -6.55
N CYS A 76 -13.40 -1.50 -6.30
CA CYS A 76 -12.80 -2.58 -5.55
C CYS A 76 -13.36 -2.75 -4.14
N THR A 77 -13.26 -3.98 -3.64
CA THR A 77 -13.44 -4.29 -2.23
C THR A 77 -12.07 -4.43 -1.57
N VAL A 78 -12.00 -4.12 -0.28
CA VAL A 78 -10.80 -4.33 0.55
C VAL A 78 -11.06 -5.55 1.42
N ASN A 79 -10.08 -6.45 1.53
CA ASN A 79 -10.13 -7.61 2.40
C ASN A 79 -10.52 -7.19 3.83
N GLU A 80 -11.37 -7.98 4.48
CA GLU A 80 -11.97 -7.61 5.76
C GLU A 80 -10.94 -7.39 6.87
N HIS A 81 -9.91 -8.25 6.97
CA HIS A 81 -8.84 -8.09 7.97
C HIS A 81 -7.97 -6.87 7.68
N VAL A 82 -7.72 -6.56 6.40
CA VAL A 82 -6.98 -5.35 6.00
C VAL A 82 -7.78 -4.09 6.35
N ARG A 83 -9.07 -4.06 6.02
CA ARG A 83 -9.99 -2.97 6.35
C ARG A 83 -10.06 -2.77 7.87
N ALA A 84 -10.28 -3.84 8.63
CA ALA A 84 -10.37 -3.78 10.09
C ALA A 84 -9.06 -3.27 10.71
N THR A 85 -7.91 -3.72 10.19
CA THR A 85 -6.59 -3.24 10.63
C THR A 85 -6.44 -1.74 10.40
N LEU A 86 -6.69 -1.26 9.17
CA LEU A 86 -6.60 0.17 8.84
C LEU A 86 -7.52 1.00 9.76
N GLN A 87 -8.79 0.60 9.88
CA GLN A 87 -9.77 1.31 10.71
C GLN A 87 -9.37 1.33 12.19
N ALA A 88 -8.79 0.25 12.70
CA ALA A 88 -8.38 0.16 14.09
C ALA A 88 -7.15 1.05 14.39
N PHE A 89 -6.14 1.11 13.50
CA PHE A 89 -5.03 2.04 13.64
C PHE A 89 -5.49 3.51 13.55
N HIS A 90 -6.35 3.83 12.58
CA HIS A 90 -6.91 5.17 12.41
C HIS A 90 -7.75 5.60 13.64
N SER A 91 -8.64 4.73 14.13
CA SER A 91 -9.45 4.99 15.33
C SER A 91 -8.59 5.19 16.59
N ALA A 92 -7.48 4.47 16.69
CA ALA A 92 -6.50 4.63 17.76
C ALA A 92 -5.59 5.86 17.58
N LYS A 93 -5.77 6.66 16.52
CA LYS A 93 -4.92 7.80 16.13
C LYS A 93 -3.45 7.43 16.00
N LYS A 94 -3.18 6.23 15.48
CA LYS A 94 -1.84 5.71 15.21
C LYS A 94 -1.52 5.87 13.72
N PRO A 95 -0.30 6.30 13.36
CA PRO A 95 0.03 6.58 11.97
C PRO A 95 0.03 5.34 11.08
N ILE A 96 -0.38 5.56 9.83
CA ILE A 96 -0.47 4.56 8.77
C ILE A 96 0.44 4.99 7.63
N GLY A 97 1.47 4.20 7.32
CA GLY A 97 2.32 4.39 6.14
C GLY A 97 1.92 3.48 4.99
N LEU A 98 1.76 3.99 3.78
CA LEU A 98 1.46 3.18 2.59
C LEU A 98 2.34 3.59 1.40
N CYS A 99 2.98 2.64 0.72
CA CYS A 99 3.82 2.95 -0.44
C CYS A 99 3.35 2.31 -1.74
N CYS A 100 3.75 2.89 -2.87
CA CYS A 100 3.40 2.43 -4.21
C CYS A 100 1.89 2.46 -4.47
N ILE A 101 1.27 1.32 -4.78
CA ILE A 101 -0.17 1.20 -5.01
C ILE A 101 -0.98 1.09 -3.71
N ALA A 102 -0.35 0.80 -2.57
CA ALA A 102 -1.05 0.64 -1.30
C ALA A 102 -1.91 1.84 -0.83
N PRO A 103 -1.61 3.11 -1.17
CA PRO A 103 -2.48 4.25 -0.87
C PRO A 103 -3.95 4.11 -1.34
N VAL A 104 -4.24 3.29 -2.35
CA VAL A 104 -5.63 3.03 -2.78
C VAL A 104 -6.46 2.35 -1.67
N LEU A 105 -5.80 1.61 -0.77
CA LEU A 105 -6.46 1.04 0.42
C LEU A 105 -6.97 2.15 1.34
N ALA A 106 -6.14 3.16 1.61
CA ALA A 106 -6.51 4.30 2.44
C ALA A 106 -7.64 5.09 1.77
N ALA A 107 -7.52 5.39 0.46
CA ALA A 107 -8.57 6.09 -0.29
C ALA A 107 -9.92 5.35 -0.25
N LYS A 108 -9.91 4.00 -0.27
CA LYS A 108 -11.13 3.20 -0.20
C LYS A 108 -11.72 3.06 1.21
N VAL A 109 -10.90 3.20 2.25
CA VAL A 109 -11.31 2.99 3.65
C VAL A 109 -11.63 4.30 4.37
N PHE A 110 -10.95 5.40 4.01
CA PHE A 110 -11.06 6.70 4.69
C PHE A 110 -11.49 7.79 3.70
N PRO A 111 -12.81 8.09 3.63
CA PRO A 111 -13.31 9.16 2.78
C PRO A 111 -12.63 10.50 3.10
N GLY A 112 -12.23 11.24 2.06
CA GLY A 112 -11.63 12.56 2.20
C GLY A 112 -10.17 12.58 2.65
N CYS A 113 -9.50 11.44 2.76
CA CYS A 113 -8.06 11.44 3.08
C CYS A 113 -7.22 12.00 1.93
N GLU A 114 -6.02 12.49 2.28
CA GLU A 114 -5.03 12.91 1.30
C GLU A 114 -3.95 11.82 1.14
N VAL A 115 -3.60 11.50 -0.11
CA VAL A 115 -2.57 10.50 -0.43
C VAL A 115 -1.78 10.90 -1.67
N THR A 116 -0.61 10.31 -1.86
CA THR A 116 0.13 10.35 -3.13
C THR A 116 0.36 8.95 -3.69
N VAL A 117 0.23 8.80 -5.00
CA VAL A 117 0.76 7.67 -5.78
C VAL A 117 1.81 8.15 -6.80
N GLY A 118 2.33 9.38 -6.61
CA GLY A 118 3.34 9.98 -7.48
C GLY A 118 2.79 11.18 -8.24
N GLN A 119 2.88 11.15 -9.56
CA GLN A 119 2.35 12.18 -10.44
C GLN A 119 1.00 11.77 -11.02
N ASP A 120 0.17 12.76 -11.36
CA ASP A 120 -1.13 12.59 -12.01
C ASP A 120 -1.05 12.57 -13.55
N LYS A 121 0.16 12.70 -14.10
CA LYS A 121 0.43 12.68 -15.54
C LYS A 121 1.67 11.86 -15.86
N ASN A 122 1.62 11.13 -16.97
CA ASN A 122 2.75 10.40 -17.51
C ASN A 122 3.43 11.19 -18.64
N VAL A 123 4.23 12.19 -18.30
CA VAL A 123 4.84 13.08 -19.31
C VAL A 123 6.06 12.46 -20.00
N ASP A 124 6.89 11.75 -19.25
CA ASP A 124 8.20 11.22 -19.69
C ASP A 124 8.29 9.69 -19.62
N GLY A 125 7.15 9.01 -19.40
CA GLY A 125 7.09 7.55 -19.26
C GLY A 125 7.44 7.04 -17.86
N ARG A 126 7.78 7.92 -16.90
CA ARG A 126 8.14 7.52 -15.52
C ARG A 126 6.93 7.09 -14.69
N PHE A 127 5.72 7.57 -14.96
CA PHE A 127 4.53 7.26 -14.18
C PHE A 127 3.50 6.52 -15.04
N PRO A 128 3.71 5.23 -15.35
CA PRO A 128 2.85 4.50 -16.27
C PRO A 128 1.40 4.36 -15.80
N ASP A 129 1.15 4.42 -14.49
CA ASP A 129 -0.17 4.23 -13.86
C ASP A 129 -0.74 5.55 -13.28
N ALA A 130 -0.43 6.69 -13.91
CA ALA A 130 -0.80 8.03 -13.44
C ALA A 130 -2.32 8.24 -13.32
N GLU A 131 -3.13 7.49 -14.06
CA GLU A 131 -4.59 7.47 -13.97
C GLU A 131 -5.11 7.06 -12.58
N THR A 132 -4.29 6.37 -11.78
CA THR A 132 -4.59 6.03 -10.39
C THR A 132 -4.91 7.30 -9.57
N ALA A 133 -4.26 8.43 -9.87
CA ALA A 133 -4.53 9.71 -9.22
C ALA A 133 -5.98 10.19 -9.45
N SER A 134 -6.50 10.05 -10.68
CA SER A 134 -7.88 10.42 -11.02
C SER A 134 -8.88 9.52 -10.29
N ALA A 135 -8.63 8.21 -10.28
CA ALA A 135 -9.49 7.25 -9.59
C ALA A 135 -9.55 7.52 -8.07
N ILE A 136 -8.45 7.97 -7.46
CA ILE A 136 -8.43 8.40 -6.05
C ILE A 136 -9.31 9.65 -5.84
N ALA A 137 -9.28 10.61 -6.77
CA ALA A 137 -10.13 11.79 -6.71
C ALA A 137 -11.63 11.46 -6.86
N GLU A 138 -11.97 10.52 -7.76
CA GLU A 138 -13.33 10.03 -7.96
C GLU A 138 -13.90 9.29 -6.73
N LEU A 139 -13.03 8.71 -5.90
CA LEU A 139 -13.40 8.16 -4.58
C LEU A 139 -13.65 9.24 -3.51
N GLY A 140 -13.58 10.53 -3.86
CA GLY A 140 -13.76 11.66 -2.93
C GLY A 140 -12.55 11.91 -2.03
N CYS A 141 -11.38 11.38 -2.39
CA CYS A 141 -10.12 11.64 -1.70
C CYS A 141 -9.29 12.68 -2.48
N LYS A 142 -8.18 13.14 -1.90
CA LYS A 142 -7.29 14.10 -2.56
C LYS A 142 -5.96 13.43 -2.91
N HIS A 143 -5.68 13.33 -4.21
CA HIS A 143 -4.33 13.02 -4.66
C HIS A 143 -3.43 14.26 -4.58
N VAL A 144 -2.23 14.09 -4.02
CA VAL A 144 -1.21 15.15 -3.96
C VAL A 144 0.01 14.70 -4.77
N CYS A 145 0.36 15.45 -5.81
CA CYS A 145 1.51 15.10 -6.64
C CYS A 145 2.82 15.23 -5.85
N LYS A 146 3.65 14.18 -5.91
CA LYS A 146 4.95 14.10 -5.26
C LYS A 146 5.99 13.47 -6.19
N ASN A 147 7.24 13.90 -6.06
CA ASN A 147 8.37 13.24 -6.70
C ASN A 147 8.70 11.93 -5.99
N VAL A 148 9.47 11.06 -6.66
CA VAL A 148 9.79 9.72 -6.16
C VAL A 148 10.56 9.69 -4.84
N ASN A 149 11.35 10.73 -4.57
CA ASN A 149 12.12 10.91 -3.34
C ASN A 149 11.34 11.64 -2.23
N GLU A 150 10.04 11.90 -2.43
CA GLU A 150 9.20 12.59 -1.46
C GLU A 150 8.09 11.69 -0.90
N SER A 151 7.60 12.04 0.28
CA SER A 151 6.36 11.53 0.84
C SER A 151 5.31 12.65 0.99
N HIS A 152 4.06 12.25 1.14
CA HIS A 152 2.95 13.11 1.52
C HIS A 152 2.43 12.72 2.90
N VAL A 153 2.06 13.72 3.71
CA VAL A 153 1.52 13.55 5.06
C VAL A 153 0.16 14.20 5.16
N ASP A 154 -0.88 13.38 5.27
CA ASP A 154 -2.19 13.79 5.75
C ASP A 154 -2.16 13.85 7.29
N LYS A 155 -1.93 15.05 7.83
CA LYS A 155 -1.83 15.25 9.28
C LYS A 155 -3.15 15.01 10.01
N ALA A 156 -4.29 15.25 9.35
CA ALA A 156 -5.61 15.10 9.97
C ALA A 156 -5.91 13.62 10.22
N ASN A 157 -5.55 12.75 9.28
CA ASN A 157 -5.77 11.30 9.38
C ASN A 157 -4.54 10.51 9.84
N LYS A 158 -3.39 11.16 10.03
CA LYS A 158 -2.07 10.53 10.28
C LYS A 158 -1.71 9.47 9.21
N ILE A 159 -1.99 9.77 7.95
CA ILE A 159 -1.66 8.90 6.82
C ILE A 159 -0.44 9.46 6.11
N VAL A 160 0.57 8.62 5.91
CA VAL A 160 1.81 8.97 5.21
C VAL A 160 1.95 8.09 3.98
N THR A 161 2.23 8.69 2.82
CA THR A 161 2.31 7.94 1.56
C THR A 161 3.49 8.35 0.69
N THR A 162 4.02 7.42 -0.11
CA THR A 162 5.05 7.70 -1.12
C THR A 162 4.87 6.79 -2.34
N CYS A 163 5.29 7.23 -3.52
CA CYS A 163 4.97 6.55 -4.77
C CYS A 163 5.86 5.35 -5.07
N ALA A 164 7.08 5.26 -4.53
CA ALA A 164 8.02 4.18 -4.78
C ALA A 164 8.05 3.72 -6.26
N PHE A 165 7.76 2.44 -6.54
CA PHE A 165 7.76 1.85 -7.87
C PHE A 165 6.59 2.23 -8.79
N MET A 166 5.64 3.08 -8.34
CA MET A 166 4.73 3.77 -9.28
C MET A 166 5.50 4.70 -10.22
N CYS A 167 6.73 5.07 -9.82
CA CYS A 167 7.69 5.78 -10.66
C CYS A 167 8.78 4.81 -11.17
N LYS A 168 9.07 4.85 -12.47
CA LYS A 168 10.32 4.29 -13.04
C LYS A 168 11.46 5.21 -12.67
N ALA A 169 12.20 4.84 -11.63
CA ALA A 169 13.32 5.60 -11.10
C ALA A 169 14.47 4.66 -10.66
N PRO A 170 15.70 5.18 -10.54
CA PRO A 170 16.79 4.47 -9.87
C PRO A 170 16.39 4.01 -8.46
N LEU A 171 16.88 2.84 -8.04
CA LEU A 171 16.53 2.25 -6.75
C LEU A 171 16.85 3.16 -5.55
N HIS A 172 17.92 3.97 -5.63
CA HIS A 172 18.29 4.88 -4.55
C HIS A 172 17.25 6.01 -4.36
N GLU A 173 16.69 6.56 -5.44
CA GLU A 173 15.62 7.57 -5.33
C GLU A 173 14.36 6.99 -4.70
N ILE A 174 14.02 5.74 -5.04
CA ILE A 174 12.90 5.00 -4.43
C ILE A 174 13.17 4.75 -2.94
N PHE A 175 14.40 4.37 -2.60
CA PHE A 175 14.83 4.19 -1.21
C PHE A 175 14.71 5.49 -0.42
N ASP A 176 15.15 6.62 -0.97
CA ASP A 176 15.04 7.93 -0.34
C ASP A 176 13.58 8.28 -0.04
N GLY A 177 12.68 8.10 -1.02
CA GLY A 177 11.24 8.33 -0.84
C GLY A 177 10.62 7.45 0.25
N ILE A 178 10.94 6.16 0.27
CA ILE A 178 10.51 5.25 1.36
C ILE A 178 11.10 5.69 2.71
N GLY A 179 12.36 6.14 2.73
CA GLY A 179 13.01 6.70 3.92
C GLY A 179 12.22 7.87 4.50
N THR A 180 11.85 8.86 3.66
CA THR A 180 11.04 9.99 4.11
C THR A 180 9.68 9.55 4.66
N MET A 181 9.03 8.55 4.06
CA MET A 181 7.77 8.00 4.56
C MET A 181 7.94 7.40 5.96
N ILE A 182 9.00 6.62 6.19
CA ILE A 182 9.29 6.01 7.50
C ILE A 182 9.58 7.10 8.55
N GLU A 183 10.39 8.10 8.22
CA GLU A 183 10.68 9.21 9.13
C GLU A 183 9.43 9.97 9.54
N GLU A 184 8.54 10.29 8.61
CA GLU A 184 7.28 10.99 8.91
C GLU A 184 6.32 10.13 9.73
N VAL A 185 6.23 8.82 9.48
CA VAL A 185 5.46 7.91 10.33
C VAL A 185 5.98 7.93 11.77
N LEU A 186 7.30 7.85 11.96
CA LEU A 186 7.92 7.86 13.29
C LEU A 186 7.71 9.20 14.03
N LYS A 187 7.63 10.33 13.31
CA LYS A 187 7.30 11.65 13.90
C LYS A 187 5.85 11.74 14.41
N LEU A 188 4.95 10.90 13.91
CA LEU A 188 3.52 10.90 14.22
C LEU A 188 3.09 9.82 15.23
N ALA A 189 3.99 8.88 15.51
CA ALA A 189 3.78 7.71 16.38
C ALA A 189 3.74 8.11 17.86
#